data_AF-A0A2G8JFR1-F1
#
_entry.id   AF-A0A2G8JFR1-F1
#
_cell.length_a   1.000
_cell.length_b   1.000
_cell.length_c   1.000
_cell.angle_alpha   90.00
_cell.angle_beta   90.00
_cell.angle_gamma   90.00
#
_symmetry.space_group_name_H-M   'P 1'
#
loop_
_entity.id
_entity.type
_entity.pdbx_description
1 polymer ?
#
loop_
_entity_poly.entity_id
_entity_poly.type
_entity_poly.pdbx_seq_one_letter_code
_entity_poly.pdbx_strand_id
1 'polypeptide(L)'
;MPTSGISRVVDLEKFVGDKLPNFLIDYFATGGGDEQTLVDSVNAFKRFRLKPRVLQSKSETNIETKTQGQSICSPFGIAPTGFQSLAHPQGDVATAKGI
;
A
#
# COMPACT_ATOMS: atom_id res chain seq x y z
N MET A 1 1.05 -17.44 3.45
CA MET A 1 0.85 -17.35 1.98
C MET A 1 2.22 -17.23 1.34
N PRO A 2 2.58 -18.02 0.31
CA PRO A 2 3.87 -17.88 -0.35
C PRO A 2 3.91 -16.55 -1.11
N THR A 3 4.82 -15.65 -0.72
CA THR A 3 5.04 -14.34 -1.34
C THR A 3 6.03 -14.39 -2.50
N SER A 4 6.38 -15.60 -2.97
CA SER A 4 7.32 -15.80 -4.07
C SER A 4 6.79 -15.13 -5.34
N GLY A 5 7.41 -14.02 -5.73
CA GLY A 5 7.04 -13.24 -6.92
C GLY A 5 6.48 -11.85 -6.65
N ILE A 6 6.25 -11.46 -5.39
CA ILE A 6 5.78 -10.11 -5.03
C ILE A 6 6.99 -9.31 -4.51
N SER A 7 7.48 -8.39 -5.33
CA SER A 7 8.64 -7.54 -5.00
C SER A 7 8.26 -6.07 -4.84
N ARG A 8 7.12 -5.68 -5.43
CA ARG A 8 6.57 -4.33 -5.42
C ARG A 8 5.09 -4.38 -5.06
N VAL A 9 4.57 -3.30 -4.47
CA VAL A 9 3.14 -3.18 -4.15
C VAL A 9 2.27 -3.37 -5.40
N VAL A 10 2.70 -2.86 -6.56
CA VAL A 10 1.98 -3.01 -7.84
C VAL A 10 1.90 -4.47 -8.33
N ASP A 11 2.71 -5.38 -7.79
CA ASP A 11 2.62 -6.81 -8.14
C ASP A 11 1.38 -7.45 -7.48
N LEU A 12 0.79 -6.81 -6.45
CA LEU A 12 -0.40 -7.32 -5.77
C LEU A 12 -1.62 -7.36 -6.67
N GLU A 13 -1.81 -6.36 -7.54
CA GLU A 13 -2.93 -6.35 -8.51
C GLU A 13 -2.87 -7.57 -9.44
N LYS A 14 -1.67 -7.91 -9.92
CA LYS A 14 -1.46 -9.11 -10.74
C LYS A 14 -1.63 -10.39 -9.93
N PHE A 15 -1.26 -10.37 -8.66
CA PHE A 15 -1.41 -11.52 -7.77
C PHE A 15 -2.87 -11.85 -7.43
N VAL A 16 -3.77 -10.86 -7.51
CA VAL A 16 -5.22 -11.09 -7.34
C VAL A 16 -5.73 -12.02 -8.43
N GLY A 17 -5.28 -11.87 -9.69
CA GLY A 17 -5.63 -12.78 -10.79
C GLY A 17 -7.13 -13.10 -10.82
N ASP A 18 -7.47 -14.39 -10.98
CA ASP A 18 -8.87 -14.87 -10.99
C ASP A 18 -9.48 -15.10 -9.59
N LYS A 19 -8.84 -14.62 -8.52
CA LYS A 19 -9.34 -14.85 -7.14
C LYS A 19 -10.57 -14.01 -6.81
N LEU A 20 -10.85 -12.97 -7.60
CA LEU A 20 -12.03 -12.11 -7.47
C LEU A 20 -12.70 -11.96 -8.84
N PRO A 21 -14.05 -11.86 -8.88
CA PRO A 21 -14.76 -11.40 -10.07
C PRO A 21 -14.21 -10.06 -10.57
N ASN A 22 -14.12 -9.87 -11.89
CA ASN A 22 -13.56 -8.66 -12.50
C ASN A 22 -14.20 -7.36 -11.98
N PHE A 23 -15.52 -7.33 -11.79
CA PHE A 23 -16.19 -6.12 -11.30
C PHE A 23 -15.74 -5.71 -9.88
N LEU A 24 -15.29 -6.66 -9.05
CA LEU A 24 -14.72 -6.36 -7.74
C LEU A 24 -13.29 -5.88 -7.84
N ILE A 25 -12.52 -6.38 -8.80
CA ILE A 25 -11.18 -5.86 -9.10
C ILE A 25 -11.30 -4.40 -9.55
N ASP A 26 -12.22 -4.12 -10.48
CA ASP A 26 -12.49 -2.77 -10.98
C ASP A 26 -12.93 -1.83 -9.84
N TYR A 27 -13.77 -2.30 -8.91
CA TYR A 27 -14.19 -1.52 -7.75
C TYR A 27 -13.01 -0.98 -6.93
N PHE A 28 -11.95 -1.78 -6.75
CA PHE A 28 -10.77 -1.38 -5.97
C PHE A 28 -9.70 -0.67 -6.80
N ALA A 29 -9.60 -0.97 -8.09
CA ALA A 29 -8.49 -0.51 -8.94
C ALA A 29 -8.77 0.84 -9.65
N THR A 30 -10.02 1.28 -9.71
CA THR A 30 -10.43 2.42 -10.54
C THR A 30 -10.46 3.76 -9.79
N GLY A 31 -10.36 4.85 -10.56
CA GLY A 31 -10.48 6.23 -10.12
C GLY A 31 -11.79 6.89 -10.58
N GLY A 32 -11.89 8.21 -10.39
CA GLY A 32 -13.03 8.98 -10.88
C GLY A 32 -12.84 9.46 -12.32
N GLY A 33 -13.92 9.44 -13.13
CA GLY A 33 -13.92 9.95 -14.50
C GLY A 33 -12.92 9.22 -15.38
N ASP A 34 -12.15 9.96 -16.17
CA ASP A 34 -11.09 9.41 -17.04
C ASP A 34 -9.81 8.99 -16.27
N GLU A 35 -9.87 8.92 -14.93
CA GLU A 35 -8.80 8.46 -14.05
C GLU A 35 -7.49 9.25 -14.13
N GLN A 36 -7.51 10.44 -14.73
CA GLN A 36 -6.34 11.30 -14.88
C GLN A 36 -5.64 11.55 -13.52
N THR A 37 -6.42 11.82 -12.47
CA THR A 37 -5.88 12.03 -11.12
C THR A 37 -5.23 10.78 -10.53
N LEU A 38 -5.76 9.59 -10.83
CA LEU A 38 -5.18 8.32 -10.38
C LEU A 38 -3.77 8.17 -10.98
N VAL A 39 -3.65 8.34 -12.30
CA VAL A 39 -2.37 8.30 -13.03
C VAL A 39 -1.41 9.38 -12.54
N ASP A 40 -1.89 10.60 -12.33
CA ASP A 40 -1.08 11.72 -11.88
C ASP A 40 -0.58 11.54 -10.44
N SER A 41 -1.34 10.90 -9.56
CA SER A 41 -0.94 10.63 -8.17
C SER A 41 0.33 9.77 -8.09
N VAL A 42 0.45 8.77 -8.96
CA VAL A 42 1.63 7.90 -9.04
C VAL A 42 2.79 8.65 -9.73
N ASN A 43 2.50 9.34 -10.83
CA ASN A 43 3.51 10.09 -11.58
C ASN A 43 4.08 11.27 -10.78
N ALA A 44 3.33 11.82 -9.83
CA ALA A 44 3.76 12.90 -8.95
C ALA A 44 5.07 12.60 -8.22
N PHE A 45 5.30 11.34 -7.81
CA PHE A 45 6.53 10.93 -7.12
C PHE A 45 7.77 11.01 -8.02
N LYS A 46 7.61 10.92 -9.34
CA LYS A 46 8.72 11.09 -10.31
C LYS A 46 9.25 12.52 -10.36
N ARG A 47 8.60 13.49 -9.68
CA ARG A 47 9.13 14.86 -9.53
C ARG A 47 10.22 14.95 -8.46
N PHE A 48 10.28 13.98 -7.54
CA PHE A 48 11.26 13.96 -6.46
C PHE A 48 12.40 12.99 -6.76
N ARG A 49 13.59 13.29 -6.24
CA ARG A 49 14.76 12.42 -6.29
C ARG A 49 15.35 12.31 -4.90
N LEU A 50 15.69 11.10 -4.47
CA LEU A 50 16.45 10.90 -3.25
C LEU A 50 17.92 11.24 -3.54
N LYS A 51 18.53 12.09 -2.70
CA LYS A 51 19.96 12.38 -2.77
C LYS A 51 20.70 11.33 -1.92
N PRO A 52 21.52 10.45 -2.51
CA PRO A 52 22.33 9.51 -1.74
C PRO A 52 23.31 10.29 -0.84
N ARG A 53 23.46 9.83 0.41
CA ARG A 53 24.42 10.39 1.38
C ARG A 53 25.40 9.30 1.76
N VAL A 54 26.66 9.45 1.33
CA VAL A 54 27.74 8.49 1.58
C VAL A 54 28.52 8.84 2.84
N LEU A 55 29.23 7.86 3.41
CA LEU A 55 30.04 7.99 4.62
C LEU A 55 29.25 8.49 5.86
N GLN A 56 27.97 8.14 5.93
CA GLN A 56 27.14 8.36 7.11
C GLN A 56 27.40 7.23 8.11
N SER A 57 27.87 7.56 9.31
CA SER A 57 27.92 6.60 10.42
C SER A 57 26.50 6.36 10.92
N LYS A 58 25.82 5.35 10.35
CA LYS A 58 24.53 4.85 10.82
C LYS A 58 24.63 3.33 10.90
N SER A 59 24.51 2.77 12.10
CA SER A 59 24.54 1.33 12.30
C SER A 59 23.22 0.67 11.89
N GLU A 60 22.08 1.31 12.17
CA GLU A 60 20.74 0.78 11.92
C GLU A 60 19.74 1.92 11.62
N THR A 61 18.71 1.63 10.81
CA THR A 61 17.63 2.59 10.53
C THR A 61 16.44 2.28 11.44
N ASN A 62 16.16 3.17 12.40
CA ASN A 62 14.92 3.12 13.17
C ASN A 62 13.79 3.86 12.42
N ILE A 63 12.67 3.18 12.19
CA ILE A 63 11.48 3.71 11.53
C ILE A 63 10.30 3.93 12.50
N GLU A 64 10.48 3.65 13.79
CA GLU A 64 9.50 3.97 14.83
C GLU A 64 9.25 5.48 14.87
N THR A 65 8.00 5.87 15.09
CA THR A 65 7.60 7.28 15.18
C THR A 65 6.41 7.45 16.11
N LYS A 66 5.93 8.69 16.26
CA LYS A 66 4.72 9.01 17.02
C LYS A 66 3.69 9.72 16.15
N THR A 67 2.43 9.35 16.29
CA THR A 67 1.29 10.03 15.66
C THR A 67 0.24 10.31 16.73
N GLN A 68 -0.23 11.56 16.83
CA GLN A 68 -1.24 11.97 17.84
C GLN A 68 -0.86 11.55 19.27
N GLY A 69 0.44 11.58 19.62
CA GLY A 69 0.95 11.19 20.93
C GLY A 69 1.16 9.69 21.15
N GLN A 70 0.73 8.83 20.22
CA GLN A 70 0.92 7.38 20.30
C GLN A 70 2.16 6.93 19.55
N SER A 71 2.95 6.02 20.14
CA SER A 71 4.08 5.39 19.48
C SER A 71 3.61 4.32 18.49
N ILE A 72 4.19 4.31 17.30
CA ILE A 72 3.94 3.33 16.23
C ILE A 72 5.26 2.79 15.68
N CYS A 73 5.27 1.52 15.26
CA CYS A 73 6.49 0.82 14.85
C CYS A 73 7.03 1.26 13.48
N SER A 74 6.28 2.04 12.71
CA SER A 74 6.57 2.42 11.33
C SER A 74 5.81 3.70 10.95
N PRO A 75 6.29 4.54 10.01
CA PRO A 75 5.61 5.78 9.63
C PRO A 75 4.51 5.54 8.58
N PHE A 76 4.01 4.31 8.46
CA PHE A 76 2.96 3.92 7.54
C PHE A 76 1.77 3.35 8.32
N GLY A 77 0.57 3.47 7.75
CA GLY A 77 -0.65 2.92 8.31
C GLY A 77 -1.60 2.46 7.21
N ILE A 78 -2.77 1.96 7.60
CA ILE A 78 -3.82 1.57 6.68
C ILE A 78 -4.77 2.74 6.42
N ALA A 79 -5.00 3.07 5.15
CA ALA A 79 -5.99 4.06 4.77
C ALA A 79 -7.40 3.48 4.98
N PRO A 80 -8.37 4.25 5.51
CA PRO A 80 -9.75 3.80 5.63
C PRO A 80 -10.29 3.37 4.26
N THR A 81 -10.59 2.08 4.12
CA THR A 81 -11.07 1.47 2.89
C THR A 81 -12.33 0.69 3.21
N GLY A 82 -13.44 1.03 2.57
CA GLY A 82 -14.72 0.35 2.77
C GLY A 82 -14.78 -1.00 2.05
N PHE A 83 -15.79 -1.81 2.42
CA PHE A 83 -16.16 -3.02 1.71
C PHE A 83 -15.03 -4.06 1.54
N GLN A 84 -14.09 -4.17 2.49
CA GLN A 84 -13.00 -5.14 2.42
C GLN A 84 -13.49 -6.59 2.44
N SER A 85 -14.72 -6.83 2.91
CA SER A 85 -15.39 -8.13 2.84
C SER A 85 -15.62 -8.62 1.39
N LEU A 86 -15.63 -7.71 0.41
CA LEU A 86 -15.67 -8.05 -1.01
C LEU A 86 -14.34 -8.67 -1.49
N ALA A 87 -13.21 -8.30 -0.89
CA ALA A 87 -11.90 -8.83 -1.23
C ALA A 87 -11.56 -10.12 -0.45
N HIS A 88 -12.04 -10.23 0.79
CA HIS A 88 -11.82 -11.42 1.62
C HIS A 88 -12.93 -11.55 2.67
N PRO A 89 -13.48 -12.74 2.96
CA PRO A 89 -14.63 -12.90 3.87
C PRO A 89 -14.45 -12.30 5.27
N GLN A 90 -13.21 -12.22 5.76
CA GLN A 90 -12.89 -11.63 7.07
C GLN A 90 -12.80 -10.09 7.06
N GLY A 91 -12.74 -9.47 5.87
CA GLY A 91 -12.71 -8.02 5.66
C GLY A 91 -11.77 -7.27 6.60
N ASP A 92 -12.29 -6.21 7.22
CA ASP A 92 -11.54 -5.30 8.09
C ASP A 92 -10.90 -6.01 9.30
N VAL A 93 -11.45 -7.15 9.75
CA VAL A 93 -10.88 -7.94 10.85
C VAL A 93 -9.56 -8.59 10.44
N ALA A 94 -9.43 -9.07 9.20
CA ALA A 94 -8.16 -9.59 8.70
C ALA A 94 -7.12 -8.47 8.58
N THR A 95 -7.53 -7.31 8.08
CA THR A 95 -6.67 -6.13 7.98
C THR A 95 -6.19 -5.65 9.33
N ALA A 96 -7.07 -5.58 10.34
CA ALA A 96 -6.73 -5.18 11.70
C ALA A 96 -5.71 -6.11 12.39
N LYS A 97 -5.67 -7.40 12.00
CA LYS A 97 -4.67 -8.36 12.50
C LYS A 97 -3.33 -8.27 11.78
N GLY A 98 -3.32 -7.73 10.56
CA GLY A 98 -2.13 -7.63 9.72
C GLY A 98 -1.34 -6.34 9.90
N ILE A 99 -1.90 -5.38 10.65
CA ILE A 99 -1.27 -4.09 11.00
C ILE A 99 -0.60 -4.11 12.37
#